data_AF-A0A7J9QZL3-F1
#
_entry.id   AF-A0A7J9QZL3-F1
#
_cell.length_a   1.000
_cell.length_b   1.000
_cell.length_c   1.000
_cell.angle_alpha   90.00
_cell.angle_beta   90.00
_cell.angle_gamma   90.00
#
_symmetry.space_group_name_H-M   'P 1'
#
loop_
_entity.id
_entity.type
_entity.pdbx_description
1 polymer ?
#
loop_
_entity_poly.entity_id
_entity_poly.type
_entity_poly.pdbx_seq_one_letter_code
_entity_poly.pdbx_strand_id
1 'polypeptide(L)'
;TGPLANELSLEEAQNKGWSEFGTVTGRQRRAADFDFELARRAIMLNSATQISITKLDVLYPECAGKTSFDEISEDAKSFIKNIEEKLKTPVTIIGTGPAINDVIDRR
;
A
#
# COMPACT_ATOMS: atom_id res chain seq x y z
N THR A 1 4.07 -21.82 10.18
CA THR A 1 4.33 -20.55 9.46
C THR A 1 3.82 -20.70 8.04
N GLY A 2 3.19 -19.68 7.44
CA GLY A 2 2.65 -19.76 6.07
C GLY A 2 3.62 -19.18 5.03
N PRO A 3 3.56 -19.63 3.76
CA PRO A 3 4.40 -19.08 2.70
C PRO A 3 4.06 -17.61 2.43
N LEU A 4 5.08 -16.82 2.07
CA LEU A 4 4.95 -15.45 1.58
C LEU A 4 5.91 -15.33 0.40
N ALA A 5 5.36 -15.10 -0.80
CA ALA A 5 6.19 -14.87 -1.97
C ALA A 5 6.89 -13.51 -1.85
N ASN A 6 8.13 -13.43 -2.31
CA ASN A 6 8.96 -12.21 -2.28
C ASN A 6 9.09 -11.59 -0.87
N GLU A 7 9.15 -12.45 0.16
CA GLU A 7 9.41 -12.02 1.53
C GLU A 7 10.79 -11.36 1.62
N LEU A 8 10.81 -10.12 2.13
CA LEU A 8 12.04 -9.39 2.41
C LEU A 8 12.68 -9.92 3.69
N SER A 9 14.01 -9.88 3.75
CA SER A 9 14.71 -10.12 5.01
C SER A 9 14.35 -9.03 6.04
N LEU A 10 14.50 -9.35 7.33
CA LEU A 10 14.21 -8.40 8.41
C LEU A 10 15.08 -7.14 8.31
N GLU A 11 16.32 -7.29 7.84
CA GLU A 11 17.27 -6.19 7.64
C GLU A 11 16.86 -5.29 6.46
N GLU A 12 16.44 -5.87 5.34
CA GLU A 12 15.92 -5.10 4.19
C GLU A 12 14.64 -4.35 4.54
N ALA A 13 13.71 -5.00 5.25
CA ALA A 13 12.48 -4.36 5.70
C ALA A 13 12.78 -3.20 6.66
N GLN A 14 13.77 -3.36 7.54
CA GLN A 14 14.19 -2.30 8.46
C GLN A 14 14.84 -1.12 7.72
N ASN A 15 15.75 -1.40 6.78
CA ASN A 15 16.42 -0.36 6.00
C ASN A 15 15.44 0.43 5.13
N LYS A 16 14.37 -0.21 4.64
CA LYS A 16 13.28 0.46 3.92
C LYS A 16 12.27 1.18 4.82
N GLY A 17 12.35 1.03 6.15
CA GLY A 17 11.36 1.58 7.08
C GLY A 17 10.01 0.84 7.07
N TRP A 18 9.97 -0.40 6.57
CA TRP A 18 8.77 -1.23 6.44
C TRP A 18 8.52 -2.13 7.66
N SER A 19 9.35 -1.99 8.70
CA SER A 19 9.22 -2.74 9.93
C SER A 19 7.97 -2.33 10.71
N GLU A 20 6.97 -3.21 10.73
CA GLU A 20 5.76 -3.08 11.55
C GLU A 20 5.77 -4.09 12.69
N PHE A 21 5.34 -3.65 13.89
CA PHE A 21 5.25 -4.50 15.08
C PHE A 21 3.80 -4.70 15.50
N GLY A 22 3.44 -5.94 15.86
CA GLY A 22 2.12 -6.23 16.40
C GLY A 22 1.89 -5.50 17.73
N THR A 23 0.79 -4.76 17.84
CA THR A 23 0.47 -3.93 19.01
C THR A 23 0.36 -4.73 20.32
N VAL A 24 -0.15 -5.96 20.26
CA VAL A 24 -0.35 -6.81 21.46
C VAL A 24 0.87 -7.67 21.77
N THR A 25 1.44 -8.32 20.75
CA THR A 25 2.48 -9.33 20.94
C THR A 25 3.90 -8.80 20.78
N GLY A 26 4.08 -7.58 20.25
CA GLY A 26 5.39 -7.00 19.93
C GLY A 26 6.14 -7.71 18.80
N ARG A 27 5.53 -8.73 18.16
CA ARG A 27 6.19 -9.50 17.11
C ARG A 27 6.34 -8.67 15.83
N GLN A 28 7.52 -8.70 15.23
CA GLN A 28 7.77 -8.09 13.92
C GLN A 28 6.96 -8.79 12.82
N ARG A 29 6.27 -7.99 11.99
CA ARG A 29 5.53 -8.44 10.82
C ARG A 29 6.50 -8.69 9.67
N ARG A 30 6.23 -9.76 8.91
CA ARG A 30 6.96 -10.07 7.68
C ARG A 30 6.49 -9.09 6.60
N ALA A 31 7.40 -8.59 5.78
CA ALA A 31 7.12 -7.64 4.72
C ALA A 31 7.48 -8.26 3.36
N ALA A 32 6.76 -7.86 2.32
CA ALA A 32 7.00 -8.23 0.93
C ALA A 32 6.51 -7.10 0.04
N ASP A 33 6.97 -7.07 -1.20
CA ASP A 33 6.46 -6.14 -2.20
C ASP A 33 4.99 -6.44 -2.56
N PHE A 34 4.32 -5.47 -3.20
CA PHE A 34 2.92 -5.58 -3.57
C PHE A 34 2.69 -6.72 -4.59
N ASP A 35 1.84 -7.68 -4.22
CA ASP A 35 1.50 -8.82 -5.07
C ASP A 35 0.20 -8.56 -5.84
N PHE A 36 0.33 -8.29 -7.15
CA PHE A 36 -0.79 -8.05 -8.04
C PHE A 36 -1.68 -9.29 -8.26
N GLU A 37 -1.12 -10.50 -8.20
CA GLU A 37 -1.90 -11.73 -8.41
C GLU A 37 -2.76 -12.02 -7.19
N LEU A 38 -2.19 -11.86 -5.99
CA LEU A 38 -2.93 -11.97 -4.75
C LEU A 38 -4.03 -10.90 -4.66
N ALA A 39 -3.72 -9.66 -5.03
CA ALA A 39 -4.70 -8.57 -5.07
C ALA A 39 -5.83 -8.85 -6.07
N ARG A 40 -5.51 -9.30 -7.29
CA ARG A 40 -6.50 -9.70 -8.30
C ARG A 40 -7.42 -10.81 -7.80
N ARG A 41 -6.86 -11.82 -7.15
CA ARG A 41 -7.63 -12.91 -6.54
C ARG A 41 -8.55 -12.39 -5.44
N ALA A 42 -8.08 -11.48 -4.59
CA ALA A 42 -8.91 -10.87 -3.55
C ALA A 42 -10.07 -10.06 -4.14
N ILE A 43 -9.84 -9.29 -5.21
CA ILE A 43 -10.88 -8.56 -5.93
C ILE A 43 -11.94 -9.52 -6.48
N MET A 44 -11.50 -10.60 -7.14
CA MET A 44 -12.39 -11.61 -7.70
C MET A 44 -13.26 -12.27 -6.63
N LEU A 45 -12.68 -12.62 -5.48
CA LEU A 45 -13.40 -13.28 -4.38
C LEU A 45 -14.42 -12.36 -3.71
N ASN A 46 -14.10 -11.07 -3.58
CA ASN A 46 -14.97 -10.11 -2.90
C ASN A 46 -15.90 -9.36 -3.86
N SER A 47 -15.76 -9.54 -5.17
CA SER A 47 -16.41 -8.71 -6.20
C SER A 47 -16.19 -7.21 -5.94
N ALA A 48 -14.95 -6.85 -5.59
CA ALA A 48 -14.61 -5.50 -5.18
C ALA A 48 -14.80 -4.50 -6.34
N THR A 49 -15.50 -3.40 -6.08
CA THR A 49 -15.74 -2.33 -7.07
C THR A 49 -14.75 -1.18 -6.95
N GLN A 50 -14.09 -1.05 -5.80
CA GLN A 50 -13.15 0.01 -5.47
C GLN A 50 -12.02 -0.54 -4.61
N ILE A 51 -10.82 0.05 -4.75
CA ILE A 51 -9.63 -0.28 -3.96
C ILE A 51 -9.28 0.88 -3.05
N SER A 52 -8.90 0.55 -1.81
CA SER A 52 -8.22 1.46 -0.89
C SER A 52 -6.77 1.02 -0.74
N ILE A 53 -5.83 1.92 -1.04
CA ILE A 53 -4.40 1.73 -0.80
C ILE A 53 -4.01 2.53 0.44
N THR A 54 -3.19 1.96 1.31
CA THR A 54 -2.70 2.63 2.52
C THR A 54 -1.19 2.61 2.56
N LYS A 55 -0.60 3.46 3.42
CA LYS A 55 0.85 3.55 3.62
C LYS A 55 1.61 3.92 2.34
N LEU A 56 1.04 4.77 1.49
CA LEU A 56 1.73 5.25 0.30
C LEU A 56 3.02 6.01 0.69
N ASP A 57 2.99 6.71 1.82
CA ASP A 57 4.13 7.40 2.45
C ASP A 57 5.30 6.48 2.83
N VAL A 58 5.04 5.20 3.08
CA VAL A 58 6.08 4.22 3.39
C VAL A 58 6.86 3.81 2.12
N LEU A 59 6.22 3.87 0.94
CA LEU A 59 6.90 3.68 -0.34
C LEU A 59 7.46 4.99 -0.91
N TYR A 60 6.74 6.09 -0.70
CA TYR A 60 7.03 7.42 -1.23
C TYR A 60 6.96 8.46 -0.09
N PRO A 61 8.04 8.60 0.72
CA PRO A 61 8.05 9.49 1.88
C PRO A 61 7.72 10.95 1.56
N GLU A 62 7.96 11.40 0.33
CA GLU A 62 7.61 12.74 -0.14
C GLU A 62 6.11 12.98 -0.27
N CYS A 63 5.30 11.91 -0.30
CA CYS A 63 3.84 11.98 -0.36
C CYS A 63 3.18 12.05 1.02
N ALA A 64 3.97 12.07 2.11
CA ALA A 64 3.44 12.08 3.47
C ALA A 64 2.51 13.28 3.73
N GLY A 65 1.31 13.02 4.24
CA GLY A 65 0.31 14.04 4.59
C GLY A 65 -0.34 14.78 3.41
N LYS A 66 -0.10 14.33 2.17
CA LYS A 66 -0.78 14.89 0.99
C LYS A 66 -2.25 14.48 0.98
N THR A 67 -3.12 15.42 0.60
CA THR A 67 -4.58 15.22 0.62
C THR A 67 -5.22 15.35 -0.77
N SER A 68 -4.46 15.83 -1.75
CA SER A 68 -4.87 15.83 -3.15
C SER A 68 -3.97 14.94 -4.01
N PHE A 69 -4.59 14.28 -5.01
CA PHE A 69 -3.89 13.43 -5.97
C PHE A 69 -2.90 14.22 -6.84
N ASP A 70 -3.10 15.53 -7.01
CA ASP A 70 -2.20 16.35 -7.83
C ASP A 70 -0.89 16.66 -7.11
N GLU A 71 -0.88 16.61 -5.77
CA GLU A 71 0.25 16.98 -4.92
C GLU A 71 1.25 15.85 -4.67
N ILE A 72 0.91 14.61 -5.04
CA ILE A 72 1.81 13.46 -4.93
C ILE A 72 2.78 13.39 -6.10
N SER A 73 3.92 12.71 -5.91
CA SER A 73 4.96 12.58 -6.93
C SER A 73 4.46 11.82 -8.17
N GLU A 74 5.07 12.08 -9.33
CA GLU A 74 4.72 11.37 -10.57
C GLU A 74 4.98 9.87 -10.48
N ASP A 75 5.97 9.45 -9.69
CA ASP A 75 6.26 8.05 -9.41
C ASP A 75 5.11 7.40 -8.62
N ALA A 76 4.62 8.08 -7.57
CA ALA A 76 3.46 7.62 -6.80
C ALA A 76 2.19 7.57 -7.66
N LYS A 77 1.93 8.58 -8.50
CA LYS A 77 0.81 8.58 -9.46
C LYS A 77 0.92 7.40 -10.42
N SER A 78 2.12 7.14 -10.93
CA SER A 78 2.39 6.03 -11.86
C SER A 78 2.18 4.68 -11.20
N PHE A 79 2.55 4.54 -9.93
CA PHE A 79 2.27 3.34 -9.14
C PHE A 79 0.76 3.07 -9.00
N ILE A 80 -0.01 4.09 -8.62
CA ILE A 80 -1.48 3.97 -8.51
C ILE A 80 -2.11 3.63 -9.87
N LYS A 81 -1.70 4.32 -10.94
CA LYS A 81 -2.17 4.02 -12.31
C LYS A 81 -1.83 2.58 -12.71
N ASN A 82 -0.64 2.09 -12.37
CA ASN A 82 -0.25 0.71 -12.67
C ASN A 82 -1.14 -0.32 -11.95
N ILE A 83 -1.54 -0.04 -10.70
CA ILE A 83 -2.50 -0.86 -9.95
C ILE A 83 -3.85 -0.87 -10.66
N GLU A 84 -4.38 0.30 -11.00
CA GLU A 84 -5.68 0.43 -11.69
C GLU A 84 -5.65 -0.31 -13.06
N GLU A 85 -4.57 -0.15 -13.82
CA GLU A 85 -4.40 -0.80 -15.12
C GLU A 85 -4.33 -2.32 -15.04
N LYS A 86 -3.59 -2.87 -14.06
CA LYS A 86 -3.40 -4.31 -13.90
C LYS A 86 -4.57 -5.02 -13.23
N LEU A 87 -5.26 -4.34 -12.31
CA LEU A 87 -6.36 -4.89 -11.53
C LEU A 87 -7.73 -4.53 -12.11
N LYS A 88 -7.80 -3.62 -13.10
CA LYS A 88 -9.03 -3.17 -13.76
C LYS A 88 -10.10 -2.67 -12.78
N THR A 89 -9.65 -2.15 -11.64
CA THR A 89 -10.50 -1.68 -10.54
C THR A 89 -9.96 -0.35 -10.05
N PRO A 90 -10.79 0.70 -9.91
CA PRO A 90 -10.32 2.03 -9.54
C PRO A 90 -9.81 2.08 -8.09
N VAL A 91 -8.74 2.84 -7.86
CA VAL A 91 -8.22 3.14 -6.52
C VAL A 91 -8.84 4.46 -6.07
N THR A 92 -9.77 4.39 -5.14
CA THR A 92 -10.57 5.56 -4.75
C THR A 92 -10.12 6.21 -3.46
N ILE A 93 -9.46 5.46 -2.59
CA ILE A 93 -8.92 5.95 -1.32
C ILE A 93 -7.43 5.65 -1.27
N ILE A 94 -6.64 6.65 -0.92
CA ILE A 94 -5.19 6.54 -0.81
C ILE A 94 -4.75 7.15 0.53
N GLY A 95 -4.29 6.31 1.45
CA GLY A 95 -3.70 6.74 2.72
C GLY A 95 -2.25 7.17 2.53
N THR A 96 -1.95 8.40 2.94
CA THR A 96 -0.65 9.06 2.81
C THR A 96 0.01 9.32 4.16
N GLY A 97 -0.50 8.72 5.24
CA GLY A 97 0.08 8.88 6.57
C GLY A 97 -0.77 8.29 7.68
N PRO A 98 -0.32 8.45 8.93
CA PRO A 98 -1.00 7.89 10.11
C PRO A 98 -2.16 8.75 10.62
N ALA A 99 -2.25 10.03 10.24
CA ALA A 99 -3.32 10.90 10.72
C ALA A 99 -4.64 10.62 9.98
N ILE A 100 -5.75 10.97 10.62
CA ILE A 100 -7.11 10.76 10.06
C ILE A 100 -7.28 11.50 8.72
N ASN A 101 -6.64 12.66 8.59
CA ASN A 101 -6.72 13.50 7.40
C ASN A 101 -5.63 13.19 6.36
N ASP A 102 -4.72 12.25 6.63
CA ASP A 102 -3.67 11.86 5.68
C ASP A 102 -4.24 10.86 4.67
N VAL A 103 -5.28 11.30 3.95
CA VAL A 103 -6.03 10.51 2.99
C VAL A 103 -6.39 11.38 1.79
N ILE A 104 -6.18 10.82 0.60
CA ILE A 104 -6.69 11.35 -0.67
C ILE A 104 -7.96 10.56 -1.01
N ASP A 105 -9.08 11.27 -1.14
CA ASP A 105 -10.36 10.71 -1.59
C ASP A 105 -10.61 11.10 -3.05
N ARG A 106 -10.84 10.10 -3.91
CA ARG A 106 -11.06 10.24 -5.37
C ARG A 106 -12.48 9.79 -5.78
N ARG A 107 -13.41 9.64 -4.83
CA ARG A 107 -14.79 9.21 -5.10
C ARG A 107 -15.68 10.30 -5.69
#